data_AF-A0A915ZZW3-F1
#
_entry.id   AF-A0A915ZZW3-F1
#
_cell.length_a   1.000
_cell.length_b   1.000
_cell.length_c   1.000
_cell.angle_alpha   90.00
_cell.angle_beta   90.00
_cell.angle_gamma   90.00
#
_symmetry.space_group_name_H-M   'P 1'
#
loop_
_entity.id
_entity.type
_entity.pdbx_description
1 polymer ?
#
loop_
_entity_poly.entity_id
_entity_poly.type
_entity_poly.pdbx_seq_one_letter_code
_entity_poly.pdbx_strand_id
1 'polypeptide(L)'
;MSLSHELETLRRTYKVHPIATVQMEYSPWTLDIETNGIMETGRELGVTIVAYSPLGRGLLTGLITSNQAILKEQFHSSWVLAQGYNIVVIPGTRKIKYLEENLGNKCLSYF
;
A
#
# COMPACT_ATOMS: atom_id res chain seq x y z
N MET A 1 1.76 -14.54 -16.35
CA MET A 1 0.53 -15.06 -15.70
C MET A 1 -0.40 -13.86 -15.56
N SER A 2 -1.61 -13.95 -16.10
CA SER A 2 -2.35 -12.86 -16.74
C SER A 2 -2.71 -11.66 -15.84
N LEU A 3 -2.24 -10.45 -16.21
CA LEU A 3 -2.62 -9.14 -15.64
C LEU A 3 -4.15 -8.86 -15.64
N SER A 4 -4.95 -9.66 -16.36
CA SER A 4 -6.39 -9.45 -16.53
C SER A 4 -7.29 -10.11 -15.47
N HIS A 5 -6.82 -11.15 -14.78
CA HIS A 5 -7.71 -12.01 -13.97
C HIS A 5 -8.15 -11.34 -12.65
N GLU A 6 -7.29 -10.53 -12.04
CA GLU A 6 -7.54 -9.87 -10.76
C GLU A 6 -8.65 -8.81 -10.87
N LEU A 7 -8.58 -7.98 -11.90
CA LEU A 7 -9.59 -6.96 -12.21
C LEU A 7 -10.95 -7.59 -12.48
N GLU A 8 -10.99 -8.66 -13.27
CA GLU A 8 -12.22 -9.38 -13.57
C GLU A 8 -12.84 -10.00 -12.30
N THR A 9 -11.99 -10.57 -11.44
CA THR A 9 -12.40 -11.13 -10.14
C THR A 9 -12.99 -10.05 -9.24
N LEU A 10 -12.37 -8.86 -9.14
CA LEU A 10 -12.87 -7.76 -8.33
C LEU A 10 -14.25 -7.31 -8.79
N ARG A 11 -14.43 -7.05 -10.10
CA ARG A 11 -15.72 -6.61 -10.65
C ARG A 11 -16.80 -7.68 -10.49
N ARG A 12 -16.47 -8.96 -10.69
CA ARG A 12 -17.42 -10.06 -10.50
C ARG A 12 -17.86 -10.19 -9.05
N THR A 13 -16.92 -10.07 -8.10
CA THR A 13 -17.21 -10.17 -6.67
C THR A 13 -18.05 -8.98 -6.20
N TYR A 14 -17.75 -7.78 -6.67
CA TYR A 14 -18.48 -6.56 -6.32
C TYR A 14 -19.97 -6.61 -6.73
N LYS A 15 -20.30 -7.30 -7.82
CA LYS A 15 -21.70 -7.54 -8.24
C LYS A 15 -22.50 -8.40 -7.26
N VAL A 16 -21.82 -9.25 -6.50
CA VAL A 16 -22.45 -10.11 -5.49
C VAL A 16 -22.60 -9.32 -4.18
N HIS A 17 -21.55 -8.63 -3.76
CA HIS A 17 -21.55 -7.81 -2.56
C HIS A 17 -20.50 -6.69 -2.64
N PRO A 18 -20.78 -5.46 -2.16
CA PRO A 18 -19.79 -4.39 -2.12
C PRO A 18 -18.54 -4.80 -1.36
N ILE A 19 -17.38 -4.60 -1.99
CA ILE A 19 -16.07 -4.87 -1.38
C ILE A 19 -15.53 -3.56 -0.83
N ALA A 20 -15.28 -3.49 0.47
CA ALA A 20 -14.75 -2.28 1.09
C ALA A 20 -13.28 -2.04 0.70
N THR A 21 -12.47 -3.11 0.68
CA THR A 21 -11.02 -3.01 0.50
C THR A 21 -10.43 -4.17 -0.28
N VAL A 22 -9.35 -3.93 -1.02
CA VAL A 22 -8.47 -4.97 -1.59
C VAL A 22 -7.05 -4.78 -1.10
N GLN A 23 -6.34 -5.87 -0.82
CA GLN A 23 -4.95 -5.83 -0.38
C GLN A 23 -4.02 -6.18 -1.54
N MET A 24 -3.03 -5.32 -1.82
CA MET A 24 -2.12 -5.47 -2.96
C MET A 24 -0.68 -5.12 -2.56
N GLU A 25 0.29 -5.73 -3.24
CA GLU A 25 1.70 -5.30 -3.12
C GLU A 25 1.85 -3.99 -3.85
N TYR A 26 2.36 -2.96 -3.16
CA TYR A 26 2.63 -1.70 -3.82
C TYR A 26 3.81 -0.98 -3.18
N SER A 27 4.83 -0.70 -3.97
CA SER A 27 6.05 0.00 -3.57
C SER A 27 6.74 0.57 -4.80
N PRO A 28 7.76 1.45 -4.65
CA PRO A 28 8.58 1.89 -5.78
C PRO A 28 9.25 0.77 -6.60
N TRP A 29 9.28 -0.47 -6.08
CA TRP A 29 9.83 -1.65 -6.77
C TRP A 29 8.76 -2.61 -7.31
N THR A 30 7.50 -2.38 -7.01
CA THR A 30 6.38 -3.25 -7.40
C THR A 30 5.25 -2.36 -7.86
N LEU A 31 5.17 -2.14 -9.17
CA LEU A 31 4.29 -1.17 -9.81
C LEU A 31 3.20 -1.83 -10.66
N ASP A 32 3.05 -3.15 -10.62
CA ASP A 32 2.07 -3.89 -11.42
C ASP A 32 0.63 -3.35 -11.24
N ILE A 33 0.30 -2.91 -10.02
CA ILE A 33 -0.99 -2.31 -9.69
C ILE A 33 -1.33 -1.05 -10.49
N GLU A 34 -0.31 -0.31 -10.97
CA GLU A 34 -0.50 0.90 -11.77
C GLU A 34 -0.98 0.59 -13.19
N THR A 35 -0.74 -0.63 -13.68
CA THR A 35 -1.05 -1.03 -15.06
C THR A 35 -2.09 -2.14 -15.17
N ASN A 36 -2.38 -2.86 -14.09
CA ASN A 36 -3.37 -3.95 -14.08
C ASN A 36 -4.85 -3.47 -13.96
N GLY A 37 -5.07 -2.16 -13.84
CA GLY A 37 -6.40 -1.55 -13.76
C GLY A 37 -7.09 -1.62 -12.38
N ILE A 38 -6.45 -2.17 -11.36
CA ILE A 38 -7.00 -2.22 -10.00
C ILE A 38 -7.17 -0.83 -9.40
N MET A 39 -6.23 0.09 -9.64
CA MET A 39 -6.33 1.47 -9.12
C MET A 39 -7.52 2.23 -9.72
N GLU A 40 -7.73 2.09 -11.02
CA GLU A 40 -8.87 2.69 -11.71
C GLU A 40 -10.19 2.07 -11.22
N THR A 41 -10.28 0.74 -11.23
CA THR A 41 -11.47 0.02 -10.76
C THR A 41 -11.78 0.32 -9.29
N GLY A 42 -10.75 0.44 -8.44
CA GLY A 42 -10.91 0.77 -7.03
C GLY A 42 -11.51 2.16 -6.84
N ARG A 43 -11.05 3.15 -7.61
CA ARG A 43 -11.64 4.50 -7.60
C ARG A 43 -13.08 4.50 -8.10
N GLU A 44 -13.36 3.80 -9.21
CA GLU A 44 -14.71 3.70 -9.77
C GLU A 44 -15.73 3.10 -8.79
N LEU A 45 -15.32 2.01 -8.11
CA LEU A 45 -16.20 1.25 -7.23
C LEU A 45 -16.19 1.74 -5.78
N GLY A 46 -15.33 2.71 -5.42
CA GLY A 46 -15.16 3.15 -4.04
C GLY A 46 -14.43 2.14 -3.14
N VAL A 47 -13.62 1.25 -3.73
CA VAL A 47 -12.83 0.24 -3.02
C VAL A 47 -11.51 0.86 -2.58
N THR A 48 -11.17 0.70 -1.30
CA THR A 48 -9.88 1.14 -0.76
C THR A 48 -8.78 0.12 -1.07
N ILE A 49 -7.63 0.58 -1.54
CA ILE A 49 -6.45 -0.23 -1.71
C ILE A 49 -5.64 -0.22 -0.41
N VAL A 50 -5.39 -1.40 0.14
CA VAL A 50 -4.53 -1.64 1.29
C VAL A 50 -3.17 -2.13 0.78
N ALA A 51 -2.20 -1.23 0.71
CA ALA A 51 -0.86 -1.52 0.23
C ALA A 51 -0.03 -2.25 1.30
N TYR A 52 0.41 -3.46 0.99
CA TYR A 52 1.36 -4.21 1.81
C TYR A 52 2.78 -4.13 1.25
N SER A 53 3.77 -4.34 2.12
CA SER A 53 5.20 -4.29 1.79
C SER A 53 5.65 -3.01 1.05
N PRO A 54 5.32 -1.79 1.55
CA PRO A 54 5.72 -0.54 0.91
C PRO A 54 7.25 -0.36 0.80
N LEU A 55 8.02 -1.18 1.53
CA LEU A 55 9.49 -1.23 1.51
C LEU A 55 10.09 -2.31 0.58
N GLY A 56 9.29 -3.02 -0.23
CA GLY A 56 9.78 -4.08 -1.11
C GLY A 56 10.32 -5.31 -0.36
N ARG A 57 9.56 -5.80 0.64
CA ARG A 57 9.85 -7.02 1.42
C ARG A 57 11.22 -7.05 2.13
N GLY A 58 11.71 -5.91 2.59
CA GLY A 58 12.93 -5.85 3.39
C GLY A 58 14.23 -5.92 2.59
N LEU A 59 14.15 -5.79 1.25
CA LEU A 59 15.31 -5.63 0.37
C LEU A 59 16.25 -4.49 0.83
N LEU A 60 15.71 -3.53 1.59
CA LEU A 60 16.43 -2.37 2.09
C LEU A 60 16.74 -2.39 3.60
N THR A 61 16.05 -3.22 4.38
CA THR A 61 16.17 -3.22 5.85
C THR A 61 17.23 -4.18 6.36
N GLY A 62 17.77 -5.06 5.50
CA GLY A 62 18.89 -5.95 5.87
C GLY A 62 20.24 -5.24 5.98
N LEU A 63 20.38 -4.02 5.44
CA LEU A 63 21.66 -3.30 5.31
C LEU A 63 21.71 -1.99 6.12
N ILE A 64 20.60 -1.54 6.70
CA ILE A 64 20.49 -0.22 7.34
C ILE A 64 20.08 -0.40 8.80
N THR A 65 20.89 0.13 9.71
CA THR A 65 20.56 0.26 11.14
C THR A 65 20.22 1.72 11.45
N SER A 66 19.35 1.95 12.45
CA SER A 66 18.97 3.26 13.01
C SER A 66 17.98 4.14 12.19
N ASN A 67 17.90 5.43 12.54
CA ASN A 67 16.99 6.47 12.06
C ASN A 67 16.84 6.56 10.53
N GLN A 68 17.85 6.15 9.76
CA GLN A 68 17.77 6.11 8.30
C GLN A 68 16.72 5.11 7.80
N ALA A 69 16.56 3.96 8.48
CA ALA A 69 15.53 2.98 8.13
C ALA A 69 14.12 3.57 8.33
N ILE A 70 13.94 4.32 9.42
CA ILE A 70 12.67 4.98 9.77
C ILE A 70 12.31 6.06 8.74
N LEU A 71 13.26 6.95 8.40
CA LEU A 71 13.04 7.99 7.39
C LEU A 71 12.70 7.39 6.02
N LYS A 72 13.31 6.26 5.69
CA LYS A 72 13.05 5.56 4.43
C LYS A 72 11.67 4.90 4.40
N GLU A 73 11.25 4.29 5.51
CA GLU A 73 9.90 3.75 5.68
C GLU A 73 8.83 4.84 5.55
N GLN A 74 9.04 5.98 6.20
CA GLN A 74 8.17 7.14 6.06
C GLN A 74 8.12 7.63 4.62
N PHE A 75 9.27 7.80 3.97
CA PHE A 75 9.34 8.29 2.60
C PHE A 75 8.57 7.39 1.62
N HIS A 76 8.78 6.07 1.66
CA HIS A 76 8.05 5.18 0.76
C HIS A 76 6.57 5.07 1.09
N SER A 77 6.21 5.07 2.38
CA SER A 77 4.80 5.08 2.80
C SER A 77 4.10 6.34 2.28
N SER A 78 4.72 7.51 2.44
CA SER A 78 4.21 8.78 1.92
C SER A 78 4.14 8.77 0.39
N TRP A 79 5.12 8.19 -0.30
CA TRP A 79 5.09 8.06 -1.75
C TRP A 79 3.91 7.20 -2.22
N VAL A 80 3.62 6.08 -1.55
CA VAL A 80 2.47 5.20 -1.86
C VAL A 80 1.15 5.90 -1.58
N LEU A 81 1.03 6.58 -0.44
CA LEU A 81 -0.18 7.34 -0.08
C LEU A 81 -0.47 8.47 -1.06
N ALA A 82 0.56 9.09 -1.65
CA ALA A 82 0.41 10.15 -2.62
C ALA A 82 -0.21 9.70 -3.96
N GLN A 83 -0.30 8.38 -4.22
CA GLN A 83 -0.78 7.82 -5.49
C GLN A 83 -2.32 7.82 -5.60
N GLY A 84 -3.03 8.02 -4.49
CA GLY A 84 -4.48 8.08 -4.52
C GLY A 84 -5.11 8.25 -3.15
N TYR A 85 -6.24 8.94 -3.12
CA TYR A 85 -7.00 9.19 -1.88
C TYR A 85 -7.60 7.91 -1.29
N ASN A 86 -7.82 6.88 -2.10
CA ASN A 86 -8.36 5.58 -1.70
C ASN A 86 -7.26 4.55 -1.41
N ILE A 87 -6.04 4.99 -1.07
CA ILE A 87 -4.91 4.11 -0.74
C ILE A 87 -4.53 4.29 0.72
N VAL A 88 -4.38 3.17 1.43
CA VAL A 88 -3.84 3.11 2.78
C VAL A 88 -2.66 2.14 2.81
N VAL A 89 -1.67 2.43 3.65
CA VAL A 89 -0.51 1.55 3.84
C VAL A 89 -0.62 0.82 5.17
N ILE A 90 -0.12 -0.42 5.21
CA ILE A 90 -0.02 -1.23 6.43
C ILE A 90 1.44 -1.62 6.69
N PRO A 91 2.28 -0.68 7.16
CA PRO A 91 3.66 -0.97 7.47
C PRO A 91 3.77 -1.97 8.63
N GLY A 92 4.66 -2.96 8.49
CA GLY A 92 4.87 -4.00 9.50
C GLY A 92 6.19 -3.80 10.26
N THR A 93 6.19 -4.09 11.56
CA THR A 93 7.40 -4.04 12.39
C THR A 93 7.34 -5.06 13.54
N ARG A 94 8.52 -5.46 14.04
CA ARG A 94 8.67 -6.37 15.19
C ARG A 94 9.11 -5.65 16.48
N LYS A 95 9.31 -4.33 16.43
CA LYS A 95 9.82 -3.53 17.55
C LYS A 95 8.78 -2.47 17.95
N ILE A 96 8.44 -2.40 19.23
CA ILE A 96 7.44 -1.46 19.76
C ILE A 96 7.79 -0.01 19.42
N LYS A 97 9.06 0.39 19.57
CA LYS A 97 9.54 1.74 19.18
C LYS A 97 9.13 2.12 17.74
N TYR A 98 9.30 1.19 16.78
CA TYR A 98 8.94 1.46 15.38
C TYR A 98 7.43 1.42 15.16
N LEU A 99 6.67 0.66 15.97
CA LEU A 99 5.21 0.71 15.93
C LEU A 99 4.71 2.07 16.40
N GLU A 100 5.24 2.59 17.50
CA GLU A 100 4.93 3.93 18.00
C GLU A 100 5.27 5.01 16.98
N GLU A 101 6.39 4.88 16.29
CA GLU A 101 6.77 5.79 15.21
C GLU A 101 5.86 5.64 13.97
N ASN A 102 5.48 4.42 13.57
CA ASN A 102 4.53 4.21 12.47
C ASN A 102 3.14 4.78 12.81
N LEU A 103 2.74 4.71 14.08
CA LEU A 103 1.53 5.34 14.61
C LEU A 103 1.69 6.86 14.79
N GLY A 104 2.88 7.34 15.14
CA GLY A 104 3.22 8.76 15.35
C GLY A 104 3.39 9.53 14.05
N ASN A 105 3.84 8.82 13.00
CA ASN A 105 3.65 9.19 11.59
C ASN A 105 2.22 8.97 11.12
N LYS A 106 1.25 8.99 12.05
CA LYS A 106 -0.14 9.30 11.77
C LYS A 106 -0.12 10.42 10.75
N CYS A 107 -0.53 10.07 9.53
CA CYS A 107 -1.19 10.99 8.64
C CYS A 107 -0.51 12.36 8.67
N LEU A 108 0.61 12.53 7.95
CA LEU A 108 0.97 13.87 7.47
C LEU A 108 -0.21 14.32 6.62
N SER A 109 -1.12 14.91 7.38
CA SER A 109 -2.22 15.77 7.09
C SER A 109 -2.76 15.71 5.67
N TYR A 110 -3.98 15.19 5.58
CA TYR A 110 -5.04 15.82 4.78
C TYR A 110 -5.33 17.27 5.24
N PHE A 111 -4.29 18.08 5.49
CA PHE A 111 -4.29 19.53 5.73
C PHE A 111 -2.91 20.13 5.42
#